data_AF-A0A174VAW3-F1
#
_entry.id   AF-A0A174VAW3-F1
#
_cell.length_a   1.000
_cell.length_b   1.000
_cell.length_c   1.000
_cell.angle_alpha   90.00
_cell.angle_beta   90.00
_cell.angle_gamma   90.00
#
_symmetry.space_group_name_H-M   'P 1'
#
loop_
_entity.id
_entity.type
_entity.pdbx_description
1 polymer ?
#
loop_
_entity_poly.entity_id
_entity_poly.type
_entity_poly.pdbx_seq_one_letter_code
_entity_poly.pdbx_strand_id
1 'polypeptide(L)'
;MAKEIKIRNLSPSIIEKLDNIAKKKGFKSRQDYLKNHLESLAISDELKDKDEQYKILFSKVLKVLEYNTIALNKFLEVNLLDIKEAINEEKEKEHMNE
;
A
#
# COMPACT_ATOMS: atom_id res chain seq x y z
N MET A 1 18.21 -20.72 20.30
CA MET A 1 17.86 -22.06 19.76
C MET A 1 17.58 -21.92 18.28
N ALA A 2 18.21 -22.71 17.42
CA ALA A 2 17.91 -22.71 15.98
C ALA A 2 16.55 -23.38 15.74
N LYS A 3 15.65 -22.73 14.99
CA LYS A 3 14.38 -23.31 14.56
C LYS A 3 14.56 -23.87 13.15
N GLU A 4 14.26 -25.14 12.95
CA GLU A 4 14.42 -25.83 11.67
C GLU A 4 13.06 -26.19 11.07
N ILE A 5 12.97 -26.15 9.74
CA ILE A 5 11.78 -26.55 8.97
C ILE A 5 12.19 -27.69 8.04
N LYS A 6 11.48 -28.83 8.14
CA LYS A 6 11.70 -29.99 7.28
C LYS A 6 10.48 -30.24 6.41
N ILE A 7 10.63 -29.98 5.10
CA ILE A 7 9.58 -30.22 4.11
C ILE A 7 9.75 -31.66 3.58
N ARG A 8 8.70 -32.48 3.71
CA ARG A 8 8.70 -33.90 3.28
C ARG A 8 7.97 -34.06 1.95
N ASN A 9 8.23 -35.17 1.25
CA ASN A 9 7.54 -35.59 0.04
C ASN A 9 7.65 -34.62 -1.16
N LEU A 10 8.75 -33.86 -1.25
CA LEU A 10 9.11 -33.13 -2.47
C LEU A 10 9.61 -34.10 -3.54
N SER A 11 9.13 -33.95 -4.77
CA SER A 11 9.64 -34.78 -5.87
C SER A 11 11.10 -34.43 -6.17
N PRO A 12 11.95 -35.41 -6.55
CA PRO A 12 13.35 -35.15 -6.87
C PRO A 12 13.53 -34.10 -7.98
N SER A 13 12.63 -34.09 -8.96
CA SER A 13 12.63 -33.10 -10.05
C SER A 13 12.40 -31.67 -9.55
N ILE A 14 11.54 -31.46 -8.55
CA ILE A 14 11.32 -30.13 -7.96
C ILE A 14 12.58 -29.69 -7.19
N ILE A 15 13.21 -30.61 -6.46
CA ILE A 15 14.43 -30.33 -5.70
C ILE A 15 15.55 -29.84 -6.62
N GLU A 16 15.76 -30.53 -7.74
CA GLU A 16 16.77 -30.16 -8.73
C GLU A 16 16.45 -28.81 -9.40
N LYS A 17 15.17 -28.55 -9.71
CA LYS A 17 14.74 -27.24 -10.21
C LYS A 17 15.03 -26.13 -9.21
N LEU A 18 14.78 -26.35 -7.92
CA LEU A 18 15.06 -25.36 -6.87
C LEU A 18 16.56 -25.06 -6.76
N ASP A 19 17.42 -26.07 -6.88
CA ASP A 19 18.88 -25.86 -6.94
C ASP A 19 19.29 -25.01 -8.13
N ASN A 20 18.75 -25.33 -9.31
CA ASN A 20 19.06 -24.61 -10.53
C ASN A 20 18.59 -23.15 -10.46
N ILE A 21 17.41 -22.90 -9.89
CA ILE A 21 16.90 -21.55 -9.68
C ILE A 21 17.77 -20.79 -8.67
N ALA A 22 18.13 -21.42 -7.54
CA ALA A 22 18.99 -20.81 -6.53
C ALA A 22 20.34 -20.38 -7.13
N LYS A 23 20.99 -21.27 -7.91
CA LYS A 23 22.24 -20.97 -8.62
C LYS A 23 22.08 -19.85 -9.64
N LYS A 24 21.04 -19.92 -10.48
CA LYS A 24 20.77 -18.89 -11.51
C LYS A 24 20.54 -17.50 -10.91
N LYS A 25 19.91 -17.42 -9.75
CA LYS A 25 19.64 -16.16 -9.05
C LYS A 25 20.79 -15.72 -8.13
N GLY A 26 21.92 -16.45 -8.10
CA GLY A 26 23.11 -16.07 -7.34
C GLY A 26 23.03 -16.36 -5.84
N PHE A 27 22.10 -17.20 -5.38
CA PHE A 27 22.02 -17.60 -3.98
C PHE A 27 23.13 -18.59 -3.62
N LYS A 28 23.62 -18.49 -2.37
CA LYS A 28 24.74 -19.32 -1.89
C LYS A 28 24.36 -20.78 -1.69
N SER A 29 23.09 -21.04 -1.38
CA SER A 29 22.56 -22.39 -1.19
C SER A 29 21.05 -22.44 -1.43
N ARG A 30 20.52 -23.67 -1.61
CA ARG A 30 19.07 -23.89 -1.65
C ARG A 30 18.38 -23.41 -0.37
N GLN A 31 19.03 -23.58 0.79
CA GLN A 31 18.50 -23.11 2.07
C GLN A 31 18.38 -21.59 2.08
N ASP A 32 19.40 -20.88 1.63
CA ASP A 32 19.40 -19.41 1.57
C ASP A 32 18.31 -18.89 0.62
N TYR A 33 18.12 -19.57 -0.51
CA TYR A 33 17.01 -19.30 -1.43
C TYR A 33 15.64 -19.53 -0.79
N LEU A 34 15.43 -20.69 -0.17
CA LEU A 34 14.16 -21.06 0.46
C LEU A 34 13.84 -20.17 1.67
N LYS A 35 14.84 -19.83 2.49
CA LYS A 35 14.70 -18.91 3.62
C LYS A 35 14.16 -17.56 3.15
N ASN A 36 14.84 -16.94 2.17
CA ASN A 36 14.41 -15.65 1.63
C ASN A 36 13.00 -15.68 1.06
N HIS A 37 12.63 -16.76 0.36
CA HIS A 37 11.26 -16.89 -0.17
C HIS A 37 10.21 -17.13 0.90
N LEU A 38 10.51 -17.90 1.95
CA LEU A 38 9.58 -18.11 3.06
C LEU A 38 9.39 -16.83 3.89
N GLU A 39 10.46 -16.08 4.15
CA GLU A 39 10.39 -14.79 4.82
C GLU A 39 9.60 -13.77 3.98
N SER A 40 9.89 -13.69 2.68
CA SER A 40 9.14 -12.83 1.75
C SER A 40 7.67 -13.24 1.64
N LEU A 41 7.33 -14.53 1.69
CA LEU A 41 5.95 -15.00 1.65
C LEU A 41 5.20 -14.55 2.91
N ALA A 42 5.80 -14.74 4.10
CA ALA A 42 5.21 -14.32 5.36
C ALA A 42 4.97 -12.80 5.42
N ILE A 43 5.93 -12.01 4.91
CA ILE A 43 5.80 -10.54 4.84
C ILE A 43 4.78 -10.13 3.76
N SER A 44 4.75 -10.82 2.62
CA SER A 44 3.88 -10.46 1.50
C SER A 44 2.40 -10.63 1.85
N ASP A 45 2.03 -11.59 2.68
CA ASP A 45 0.64 -11.75 3.11
C ASP A 45 0.23 -10.60 4.05
N GLU A 46 1.09 -10.22 5.00
CA GLU A 46 0.84 -9.04 5.85
C GLU A 46 0.79 -7.73 5.04
N LEU A 47 1.69 -7.55 4.07
CA LEU A 47 1.71 -6.35 3.24
C LEU A 47 0.53 -6.28 2.27
N LYS A 48 0.11 -7.42 1.68
CA LYS A 48 -1.08 -7.45 0.82
C LYS A 48 -2.34 -7.03 1.57
N ASP A 49 -2.52 -7.54 2.78
CA ASP A 49 -3.68 -7.18 3.61
C ASP A 49 -3.65 -5.70 3.97
N LYS A 50 -2.46 -5.13 4.22
CA LYS A 50 -2.30 -3.69 4.50
C LYS A 50 -2.57 -2.84 3.26
N ASP A 51 -2.03 -3.20 2.10
CA ASP A 51 -2.25 -2.46 0.85
C ASP A 51 -3.72 -2.46 0.44
N GLU A 52 -4.41 -3.58 0.64
CA GLU A 52 -5.85 -3.68 0.38
C GLU A 52 -6.66 -2.82 1.36
N GLN A 53 -6.31 -2.83 2.65
CA GLN A 53 -6.88 -1.92 3.64
C GLN A 53 -6.63 -0.45 3.31
N TYR A 54 -5.42 -0.10 2.85
CA TYR A 54 -5.08 1.26 2.42
C TYR A 54 -5.91 1.68 1.20
N LYS A 55 -6.08 0.83 0.19
CA LYS A 55 -6.93 1.11 -0.97
C LYS A 55 -8.38 1.37 -0.57
N ILE A 56 -8.93 0.55 0.33
CA ILE A 56 -10.29 0.73 0.85
C ILE A 56 -10.41 2.06 1.60
N LEU A 57 -9.44 2.38 2.47
CA LEU A 57 -9.43 3.64 3.21
C LEU A 57 -9.35 4.84 2.27
N PHE A 58 -8.45 4.81 1.30
CA PHE A 58 -8.29 5.89 0.33
C PHE A 58 -9.57 6.11 -0.47
N SER A 59 -10.23 5.03 -0.91
CA SER A 59 -11.53 5.11 -1.58
C SER A 59 -12.61 5.76 -0.71
N LYS A 60 -12.65 5.44 0.59
CA LYS A 60 -13.59 6.07 1.53
C LYS A 60 -13.30 7.57 1.71
N VAL A 61 -12.04 7.94 1.87
CA VAL A 61 -11.62 9.35 2.01
C VAL A 61 -11.98 10.14 0.76
N LEU A 62 -11.68 9.63 -0.44
CA LEU A 62 -12.03 10.28 -1.70
C LEU A 62 -13.54 10.48 -1.83
N LYS A 63 -14.36 9.48 -1.47
CA LYS A 63 -15.83 9.62 -1.47
C LYS A 63 -16.32 10.69 -0.50
N VAL A 64 -15.75 10.76 0.71
CA VAL A 64 -16.11 11.81 1.68
C VAL A 64 -15.75 13.19 1.14
N LEU A 65 -14.57 13.36 0.52
CA LEU A 65 -14.17 14.62 -0.11
C LEU A 65 -15.11 15.00 -1.26
N GLU A 66 -15.51 14.04 -2.08
CA GLU A 66 -16.48 14.24 -3.16
C GLU A 66 -17.83 14.68 -2.62
N TYR A 67 -18.36 14.00 -1.59
CA TYR A 67 -19.61 14.38 -0.94
C TYR A 67 -19.52 15.76 -0.28
N ASN A 68 -18.40 16.09 0.36
CA ASN A 68 -18.18 17.42 0.92
C ASN A 68 -18.17 18.49 -0.17
N THR A 69 -17.51 18.21 -1.31
CA THR A 69 -17.48 19.13 -2.45
C THR A 69 -18.89 19.36 -3.01
N ILE A 70 -19.68 18.30 -3.17
CA ILE A 70 -21.07 18.39 -3.63
C ILE A 70 -21.90 19.22 -2.64
N ALA A 71 -21.80 18.91 -1.34
CA ALA A 71 -22.55 19.61 -0.30
C ALA A 71 -22.18 21.09 -0.21
N LEU A 72 -20.88 21.41 -0.29
CA LEU A 72 -20.37 22.79 -0.28
C LEU A 72 -20.83 23.55 -1.53
N ASN A 73 -20.71 22.96 -2.72
CA ASN A 73 -21.20 23.59 -3.94
C ASN A 73 -22.70 23.87 -3.85
N LYS A 74 -23.47 22.93 -3.29
CA LYS A 74 -24.91 23.15 -3.11
C LYS A 74 -25.21 24.25 -2.09
N PHE A 75 -24.44 24.31 -1.01
CA PHE A 75 -24.54 25.36 -0.01
C PHE A 75 -24.23 26.73 -0.63
N LEU A 76 -23.15 26.85 -1.39
CA LEU A 76 -22.77 28.09 -2.06
C LEU A 76 -23.84 28.54 -3.06
N GLU A 77 -24.37 27.61 -3.86
CA GLU A 77 -25.46 27.88 -4.81
C GLU A 77 -26.72 28.43 -4.10
N VAL A 78 -27.16 27.78 -3.03
CA VAL A 78 -28.36 28.19 -2.27
C VAL A 78 -28.18 29.53 -1.59
N ASN A 79 -26.97 29.83 -1.12
CA ASN A 79 -26.67 31.08 -0.42
C ASN A 79 -26.14 32.19 -1.35
N LEU A 80 -26.04 31.94 -2.67
CA LEU A 80 -25.52 32.87 -3.68
C LEU A 80 -24.12 33.41 -3.35
N LEU A 81 -23.26 32.54 -2.81
CA LEU A 81 -21.88 32.87 -2.41
C LEU A 81 -20.89 32.47 -3.51
N ASP A 82 -19.92 33.34 -3.82
CA ASP A 82 -18.79 32.99 -4.69
C ASP A 82 -17.58 32.52 -3.88
N ILE A 83 -17.17 31.27 -4.10
CA ILE A 83 -16.02 30.68 -3.42
C ILE A 83 -14.71 31.42 -3.72
N LYS A 84 -14.62 32.10 -4.87
CA LYS A 84 -13.42 32.85 -5.28
C LYS A 84 -13.20 34.08 -4.40
N GLU A 85 -14.29 34.72 -3.96
CA GLU A 85 -14.22 35.86 -3.05
C GLU A 85 -13.70 35.39 -1.68
N ALA A 86 -14.26 34.30 -1.14
CA ALA A 86 -13.82 33.74 0.14
C ALA A 86 -12.34 33.28 0.13
N ILE A 87 -11.86 32.67 -0.96
CA ILE A 87 -10.46 32.22 -1.08
C ILE A 87 -9.50 33.41 -1.17
N ASN A 88 -9.88 34.49 -1.86
CA ASN A 88 -9.04 35.69 -1.92
C ASN A 88 -8.94 36.38 -0.56
N GLU A 89 -10.04 36.45 0.21
CA GLU A 89 -10.03 37.02 1.56
C GLU A 89 -9.14 36.25 2.54
N GLU A 90 -9.05 34.92 2.43
CA GLU A 90 -8.14 34.14 3.28
C GLU A 90 -6.66 34.33 2.89
N LYS A 91 -6.34 34.35 1.60
CA LYS A 91 -4.96 34.58 1.13
C LYS A 91 -4.42 35.96 1.55
N GLU A 92 -5.28 36.99 1.52
CA GLU A 92 -4.91 38.31 1.98
C GLU A 92 -4.65 38.36 3.50
N LYS A 93 -5.39 37.56 4.30
CA LYS A 93 -5.16 37.44 5.75
C LYS A 93 -3.89 36.67 6.10
N GLU A 94 -3.51 35.68 5.30
CA GLU A 94 -2.24 34.96 5.48
C GLU A 94 -1.03 35.87 5.22
N HIS A 95 -1.07 36.70 4.16
CA HIS A 95 -0.01 37.66 3.84
C HIS A 95 0.13 38.83 4.83
N MET A 96 -0.88 39.10 5.65
CA MET A 96 -0.79 40.12 6.71
C MET A 96 -0.18 39.60 8.02
N ASN A 97 -0.03 38.28 8.17
CA ASN A 97 0.48 37.62 9.37
C ASN A 97 1.94 37.11 9.22
N GLU A 98 2.57 37.36 8.07
CA GLU A 98 4.02 37.18 7.82
C GLU A 98 4.77 38.51 7.92
#